data_AF-T0L1E3-F1
#
_entry.id   AF-T0L1E3-F1
#
_cell.length_a   1.000
_cell.length_b   1.000
_cell.length_c   1.000
_cell.angle_alpha   90.00
_cell.angle_beta   90.00
_cell.angle_gamma   90.00
#
_symmetry.space_group_name_H-M   'P 1'
#
loop_
_entity.id
_entity.type
_entity.pdbx_description
1 polymer ?
#
loop_
_entity_poly.entity_id
_entity_poly.type
_entity_poly.pdbx_seq_one_letter_code
_entity_poly.pdbx_strand_id
1 'polypeptide(L)'
;MTDKSQFQEGHSVPVTDQSFPGKEGKLPITPQFDRIPDGDGGSKLYQAAGKLKDKKAIITGGDSGIGRASAILFAMEGADSLIAYLKEEEEDAQETKNRVEAYGRKCYLVPTDLTDRANCQKVVDTAIEKMGGIDILFNNAAYQMMKENIKDLSEDQWVHTFNVNIHSFFYLSKYALPHMKKGSTIINNASINAYIGRPDLLDYTSTKGAIISFTRGLSNQFVDKGIRVNAIAPGPVWTPLIPATMNEEAQKQFTAPMGRPAQPSEIATCVVFLASTDSSCISGQTIHCNGGTVVNG
;
A
#
# COMPACT_ATOMS: atom_id res chain seq x y z
N MET A 1 -12.87 22.95 6.92
CA MET A 1 -11.53 22.37 7.10
C MET A 1 -10.95 22.96 8.38
N THR A 2 -10.30 22.16 9.22
CA THR A 2 -9.63 22.66 10.43
C THR A 2 -8.26 23.19 10.08
N ASP A 3 -7.83 24.35 10.61
CA ASP A 3 -6.45 24.89 10.51
C ASP A 3 -5.39 24.04 11.25
N LYS A 4 -5.77 22.83 11.68
CA LYS A 4 -4.95 21.89 12.41
C LYS A 4 -4.03 21.12 11.46
N SER A 5 -2.82 20.83 11.94
CA SER A 5 -1.91 19.87 11.30
C SER A 5 -2.63 18.56 10.98
N GLN A 6 -2.28 17.92 9.85
CA GLN A 6 -2.85 16.62 9.47
C GLN A 6 -2.54 15.50 10.47
N PHE A 7 -1.58 15.72 11.39
CA PHE A 7 -1.23 14.79 12.46
C PHE A 7 -1.89 15.09 13.81
N GLN A 8 -2.63 16.20 13.91
CA GLN A 8 -3.26 16.63 15.16
C GLN A 8 -4.63 15.97 15.35
N GLU A 9 -4.96 15.63 16.60
CA GLU A 9 -6.28 15.09 16.96
C GLU A 9 -7.41 16.04 16.56
N GLY A 10 -8.47 15.47 15.99
CA GLY A 10 -9.62 16.18 15.45
C GLY A 10 -9.39 16.75 14.04
N HIS A 11 -8.27 16.42 13.39
CA HIS A 11 -8.13 16.65 11.96
C HIS A 11 -9.12 15.77 11.18
N SER A 12 -9.88 16.38 10.28
CA SER A 12 -10.84 15.72 9.41
C SER A 12 -10.52 16.02 7.95
N VAL A 13 -10.67 15.02 7.09
CA VAL A 13 -10.56 15.19 5.63
C VAL A 13 -11.87 15.72 5.05
N PRO A 14 -11.83 16.57 4.02
CA PRO A 14 -13.04 17.07 3.36
C PRO A 14 -13.72 15.94 2.58
N VAL A 15 -15.05 15.99 2.53
CA VAL A 15 -15.83 15.14 1.62
C VAL A 15 -15.61 15.63 0.21
N THR A 16 -15.17 14.73 -0.68
CA THR A 16 -15.03 14.98 -2.11
C THR A 16 -15.35 13.73 -2.89
N ASP A 17 -15.71 13.88 -4.16
CA ASP A 17 -15.98 12.76 -5.04
C ASP A 17 -15.00 12.76 -6.22
N GLN A 18 -14.54 11.57 -6.57
CA GLN A 18 -13.79 11.29 -7.80
C GLN A 18 -14.32 10.02 -8.45
N SER A 19 -14.05 9.84 -9.74
CA SER A 19 -14.21 8.53 -10.37
C SER A 19 -13.01 7.65 -10.03
N PHE A 20 -13.23 6.36 -9.79
CA PHE A 20 -12.15 5.37 -9.68
C PHE A 20 -11.18 5.46 -10.88
N PRO A 21 -9.85 5.36 -10.69
CA PRO A 21 -9.14 5.08 -9.42
C PRO A 21 -8.95 6.29 -8.49
N GLY A 22 -9.37 7.48 -8.92
CA GLY A 22 -9.04 8.76 -8.27
C GLY A 22 -7.67 9.27 -8.70
N LYS A 23 -7.39 10.55 -8.41
CA LYS A 23 -6.08 11.17 -8.64
C LYS A 23 -5.64 11.92 -7.39
N GLU A 24 -4.43 11.67 -6.94
CA GLU A 24 -3.87 12.28 -5.73
C GLU A 24 -3.60 13.76 -5.90
N GLY A 25 -3.11 14.17 -7.07
CA GLY A 25 -2.99 15.58 -7.44
C GLY A 25 -4.30 16.37 -7.42
N LYS A 26 -5.46 15.69 -7.39
CA LYS A 26 -6.79 16.32 -7.32
C LYS A 26 -7.40 16.32 -5.91
N LEU A 27 -6.72 15.75 -4.92
CA LEU A 27 -7.19 15.83 -3.54
C LEU A 27 -7.14 17.29 -3.06
N PRO A 28 -8.17 17.78 -2.35
CA PRO A 28 -8.20 19.15 -1.83
C PRO A 28 -7.15 19.39 -0.75
N ILE A 29 -6.68 18.34 -0.09
CA ILE A 29 -5.58 18.36 0.88
C ILE A 29 -4.56 17.33 0.42
N THR A 30 -3.34 17.78 0.14
CA THR A 30 -2.23 16.89 -0.22
C THR A 30 -1.88 15.96 0.95
N PRO A 31 -1.89 14.64 0.76
CA PRO A 31 -1.43 13.70 1.78
C PRO A 31 0.05 13.90 2.13
N GLN A 32 0.46 13.45 3.32
CA GLN A 32 1.86 13.47 3.73
C GLN A 32 2.59 12.20 3.28
N PHE A 33 3.70 12.37 2.54
CA PHE A 33 4.43 11.23 1.95
C PHE A 33 5.78 10.95 2.62
N ASP A 34 6.50 12.00 3.03
CA ASP A 34 7.83 11.93 3.66
C ASP A 34 7.89 12.63 5.02
N ARG A 35 6.77 13.19 5.50
CA ARG A 35 6.66 13.78 6.84
C ARG A 35 5.92 12.85 7.78
N ILE A 36 6.36 12.78 9.02
CA ILE A 36 5.78 11.98 10.10
C ILE A 36 5.44 12.88 11.30
N PRO A 37 4.61 12.45 12.26
CA PRO A 37 4.35 13.22 13.48
C PRO A 37 5.65 13.55 14.22
N ASP A 38 5.76 14.77 14.76
CA ASP A 38 6.90 15.17 15.59
C ASP A 38 6.78 14.78 17.07
N GLY A 39 5.55 14.54 17.54
CA GLY A 39 5.21 14.19 18.93
C GLY A 39 4.25 15.19 19.57
N ASP A 40 4.23 16.43 19.07
CA ASP A 40 3.44 17.55 19.61
C ASP A 40 2.26 17.92 18.67
N GLY A 41 1.86 16.98 17.81
CA GLY A 41 0.80 17.16 16.81
C GLY A 41 1.26 17.88 15.53
N GLY A 42 2.52 18.28 15.44
CA GLY A 42 3.11 18.86 14.24
C GLY A 42 3.66 17.81 13.27
N SER A 43 4.59 18.22 12.41
CA SER A 43 5.19 17.35 11.40
C SER A 43 6.69 17.57 11.26
N LYS A 44 7.45 16.48 11.19
CA LYS A 44 8.88 16.49 10.87
C LYS A 44 9.17 15.62 9.66
N LEU A 45 10.26 15.89 8.97
CA LEU A 45 10.73 15.03 7.89
C LEU A 45 11.13 13.66 8.45
N TYR A 46 10.80 12.59 7.74
CA TYR A 46 11.26 11.24 8.03
C TYR A 46 12.79 11.19 8.02
N GLN A 47 13.39 10.56 9.04
CA GLN A 47 14.84 10.44 9.15
C GLN A 47 15.28 9.05 8.69
N ALA A 48 15.82 8.98 7.49
CA ALA A 48 16.38 7.73 6.96
C ALA A 48 17.68 7.33 7.65
N ALA A 49 17.93 6.03 7.72
CA ALA A 49 19.14 5.45 8.31
C ALA A 49 19.91 4.55 7.33
N GLY A 50 19.57 4.58 6.03
CA GLY A 50 20.19 3.74 5.00
C GLY A 50 19.77 2.27 5.10
N LYS A 51 18.58 1.99 5.64
CA LYS A 51 18.09 0.64 5.96
C LYS A 51 17.89 -0.24 4.72
N LEU A 52 17.71 0.36 3.56
CA LEU A 52 17.38 -0.31 2.30
C LEU A 52 18.42 -0.02 1.22
N LYS A 53 19.66 0.28 1.63
CA LYS A 53 20.75 0.61 0.71
C LYS A 53 20.89 -0.45 -0.38
N ASP A 54 20.83 0.02 -1.64
CA ASP A 54 20.99 -0.76 -2.87
C ASP A 54 19.93 -1.86 -3.08
N LYS A 55 18.82 -1.81 -2.34
CA LYS A 55 17.68 -2.71 -2.52
C LYS A 55 16.87 -2.35 -3.76
N LYS A 56 16.21 -3.36 -4.33
CA LYS A 56 15.38 -3.24 -5.54
C LYS A 56 13.94 -3.63 -5.21
N ALA A 57 13.02 -2.68 -5.29
CA ALA A 57 11.64 -2.85 -4.90
C ALA A 57 10.67 -2.83 -6.08
N ILE A 58 9.73 -3.78 -6.11
CA ILE A 58 8.50 -3.67 -6.91
C ILE A 58 7.39 -3.19 -5.98
N ILE A 59 6.67 -2.14 -6.36
CA ILE A 59 5.54 -1.58 -5.61
C ILE A 59 4.35 -1.43 -6.56
N THR A 60 3.27 -2.18 -6.34
CA THR A 60 2.02 -2.00 -7.10
C THR A 60 1.15 -0.91 -6.48
N GLY A 61 0.43 -0.11 -7.26
CA GLY A 61 -0.27 1.08 -6.78
C GLY A 61 0.71 2.09 -6.17
N GLY A 62 1.89 2.20 -6.78
CA GLY A 62 2.97 3.06 -6.32
C GLY A 62 2.86 4.51 -6.79
N ASP A 63 1.87 4.81 -7.62
CA ASP A 63 1.58 6.15 -8.15
C ASP A 63 1.05 7.12 -7.09
N SER A 64 0.35 6.63 -6.06
CA SER A 64 -0.34 7.43 -5.05
C SER A 64 -0.41 6.74 -3.68
N GLY A 65 -0.91 7.47 -2.67
CA GLY A 65 -1.23 6.96 -1.35
C GLY A 65 -0.07 6.24 -0.65
N ILE A 66 -0.38 5.09 -0.05
CA ILE A 66 0.59 4.27 0.72
C ILE A 66 1.74 3.81 -0.19
N GLY A 67 1.47 3.49 -1.45
CA GLY A 67 2.48 3.04 -2.40
C GLY A 67 3.46 4.16 -2.75
N ARG A 68 2.97 5.37 -3.06
CA ARG A 68 3.80 6.56 -3.28
C ARG A 68 4.68 6.86 -2.07
N ALA A 69 4.09 6.92 -0.88
CA ALA A 69 4.84 7.17 0.35
C ALA A 69 5.92 6.10 0.59
N SER A 70 5.60 4.82 0.32
CA SER A 70 6.56 3.72 0.42
C SER A 70 7.70 3.86 -0.58
N ALA A 71 7.42 4.22 -1.84
CA ALA A 71 8.45 4.45 -2.85
C ALA A 71 9.40 5.58 -2.45
N ILE A 72 8.85 6.68 -1.91
CA ILE A 72 9.63 7.84 -1.45
C ILE A 72 10.49 7.46 -0.23
N LEU A 73 9.92 6.83 0.79
CA LEU A 73 10.70 6.42 1.97
C LEU A 73 11.73 5.34 1.62
N PHE A 74 11.44 4.46 0.66
CA PHE A 74 12.41 3.49 0.13
C PHE A 74 13.59 4.20 -0.54
N ALA A 75 13.32 5.26 -1.31
CA ALA A 75 14.36 6.09 -1.92
C ALA A 75 15.24 6.77 -0.86
N MET A 76 14.62 7.36 0.17
CA MET A 76 15.33 7.97 1.30
C MET A 76 16.22 6.95 2.03
N GLU A 77 15.77 5.70 2.15
CA GLU A 77 16.52 4.59 2.76
C GLU A 77 17.54 3.93 1.81
N GLY A 78 17.61 4.37 0.54
CA GLY A 78 18.64 3.99 -0.42
C GLY A 78 18.26 2.92 -1.45
N ALA A 79 16.97 2.64 -1.65
CA ALA A 79 16.47 1.64 -2.59
C ALA A 79 15.99 2.23 -3.92
N ASP A 80 16.21 1.50 -5.01
CA ASP A 80 15.56 1.75 -6.30
C ASP A 80 14.19 1.06 -6.35
N SER A 81 13.26 1.64 -7.10
CA SER A 81 11.89 1.12 -7.20
C SER A 81 11.42 0.98 -8.66
N LEU A 82 10.56 0.01 -8.89
CA LEU A 82 9.65 -0.05 -10.03
C LEU A 82 8.23 0.05 -9.48
N ILE A 83 7.44 0.99 -9.98
CA ILE A 83 6.04 1.14 -9.63
C ILE A 83 5.11 0.71 -10.78
N ALA A 84 4.10 -0.10 -10.45
CA ALA A 84 3.04 -0.51 -11.37
C ALA A 84 1.71 0.16 -10.97
N TYR A 85 0.97 0.71 -11.92
CA TYR A 85 -0.21 1.57 -11.69
C TYR A 85 -1.13 1.58 -12.93
N LEU A 86 -2.36 2.10 -12.84
CA LEU A 86 -3.24 2.19 -14.01
C LEU A 86 -2.84 3.36 -14.91
N LYS A 87 -3.02 3.22 -16.22
CA LYS A 87 -2.55 4.21 -17.21
C LYS A 87 -3.15 5.61 -16.98
N GLU A 88 -4.37 5.69 -16.44
CA GLU A 88 -5.09 6.93 -16.14
C GLU A 88 -4.43 7.76 -15.02
N GLU A 89 -3.58 7.12 -14.21
CA GLU A 89 -2.85 7.67 -13.06
C GLU A 89 -1.41 8.13 -13.42
N GLU A 90 -1.06 8.19 -14.71
CA GLU A 90 0.30 8.52 -15.19
C GLU A 90 0.89 9.81 -14.60
N GLU A 91 0.07 10.84 -14.43
CA GLU A 91 0.51 12.12 -13.84
C GLU A 91 0.98 11.94 -12.39
N ASP A 92 0.23 11.15 -11.61
CA ASP A 92 0.56 10.81 -10.22
C ASP A 92 1.79 9.88 -10.14
N ALA A 93 1.93 8.94 -11.08
CA ALA A 93 3.11 8.10 -11.17
C ALA A 93 4.38 8.91 -11.49
N GLN A 94 4.29 9.89 -12.39
CA GLN A 94 5.40 10.75 -12.74
C GLN A 94 5.82 11.65 -11.57
N GLU A 95 4.87 12.14 -10.77
CA GLU A 95 5.18 12.87 -9.53
C GLU A 95 5.91 11.97 -8.51
N THR A 96 5.48 10.72 -8.34
CA THR A 96 6.20 9.76 -7.49
C THR A 96 7.63 9.56 -7.97
N LYS A 97 7.82 9.35 -9.29
CA LYS A 97 9.15 9.21 -9.88
C LYS A 97 10.03 10.42 -9.61
N ASN A 98 9.52 11.63 -9.83
CA ASN A 98 10.28 12.87 -9.58
C ASN A 98 10.75 12.96 -8.12
N ARG A 99 9.87 12.60 -7.16
CA ARG A 99 10.22 12.60 -5.73
C ARG A 99 11.26 11.55 -5.37
N VAL A 100 11.14 10.33 -5.92
CA VAL A 100 12.15 9.27 -5.72
C VAL A 100 13.50 9.70 -6.29
N GLU A 101 13.51 10.26 -7.50
CA GLU A 101 14.72 10.72 -8.17
C GLU A 101 15.37 11.92 -7.47
N ALA A 102 14.59 12.78 -6.81
CA ALA A 102 15.09 13.86 -5.97
C ALA A 102 15.90 13.36 -4.75
N TYR A 103 15.64 12.14 -4.28
CA TYR A 103 16.44 11.47 -3.24
C TYR A 103 17.59 10.63 -3.83
N GLY A 104 17.88 10.76 -5.13
CA GLY A 104 19.04 10.15 -5.79
C GLY A 104 18.87 8.67 -6.14
N ARG A 105 17.65 8.12 -6.05
CA ARG A 105 17.34 6.73 -6.43
C ARG A 105 16.54 6.66 -7.72
N LYS A 106 16.52 5.51 -8.37
CA LYS A 106 15.81 5.31 -9.64
C LYS A 106 14.38 4.87 -9.39
N CYS A 107 13.45 5.41 -10.17
CA CYS A 107 12.06 4.95 -10.21
C CYS A 107 11.65 4.59 -11.64
N TYR A 108 11.29 3.33 -11.87
CA TYR A 108 10.79 2.83 -13.14
C TYR A 108 9.27 2.77 -13.13
N LEU A 109 8.64 3.19 -14.22
CA LEU A 109 7.19 3.28 -14.35
C LEU A 109 6.65 2.18 -15.26
N VAL A 110 5.64 1.46 -14.80
CA VAL A 110 4.94 0.44 -15.60
C VAL A 110 3.42 0.65 -15.51
N PRO A 111 2.82 1.42 -16.43
CA PRO A 111 1.37 1.54 -16.51
C PRO A 111 0.78 0.21 -17.01
N THR A 112 -0.04 -0.45 -16.19
CA THR A 112 -0.58 -1.78 -16.48
C THR A 112 -1.80 -2.14 -15.63
N ASP A 113 -2.67 -2.99 -16.17
CA ASP A 113 -3.77 -3.60 -15.42
C ASP A 113 -3.32 -4.97 -14.87
N LEU A 114 -3.25 -5.07 -13.55
CA LEU A 114 -2.78 -6.27 -12.85
C LEU A 114 -3.83 -7.38 -12.74
N THR A 115 -5.04 -7.19 -13.27
CA THR A 115 -6.04 -8.26 -13.38
C THR A 115 -5.63 -9.33 -14.39
N ASP A 116 -4.76 -9.01 -15.35
CA ASP A 116 -4.19 -9.96 -16.30
C ASP A 116 -2.86 -10.54 -15.76
N ARG A 117 -2.78 -11.88 -15.71
CA ARG A 117 -1.56 -12.59 -15.30
C ARG A 117 -0.34 -12.28 -16.18
N ALA A 118 -0.52 -12.04 -17.48
CA ALA A 118 0.56 -11.72 -18.41
C ALA A 118 1.14 -10.34 -18.10
N ASN A 119 0.29 -9.39 -17.69
CA ASN A 119 0.73 -8.08 -17.20
C ASN A 119 1.53 -8.21 -15.90
N CYS A 120 1.08 -9.05 -14.96
CA CYS A 120 1.84 -9.35 -13.74
C CYS A 120 3.24 -9.92 -14.04
N GLN A 121 3.34 -10.86 -15.00
CA GLN A 121 4.63 -11.38 -15.45
C GLN A 121 5.51 -10.26 -16.04
N LYS A 122 4.95 -9.41 -16.91
CA LYS A 122 5.66 -8.29 -17.53
C LYS A 122 6.24 -7.32 -16.50
N VAL A 123 5.53 -7.05 -15.40
CA VAL A 123 6.04 -6.21 -14.29
C VAL A 123 7.31 -6.82 -13.71
N VAL A 124 7.30 -8.12 -13.41
CA VAL A 124 8.46 -8.84 -12.87
C VAL A 124 9.61 -8.84 -13.88
N ASP A 125 9.34 -9.15 -15.14
CA ASP A 125 10.36 -9.18 -16.20
C ASP A 125 11.02 -7.80 -16.38
N THR A 126 10.22 -6.74 -16.34
CA THR A 126 10.73 -5.35 -16.42
C THR A 126 11.59 -5.01 -15.22
N ALA A 127 11.23 -5.46 -14.01
CA ALA A 127 12.05 -5.26 -12.81
C ALA A 127 13.41 -5.96 -12.93
N ILE A 128 13.43 -7.18 -13.46
CA ILE A 128 14.68 -7.91 -13.73
C ILE A 128 15.52 -7.17 -14.77
N GLU A 129 14.93 -6.73 -15.88
CA GLU A 129 15.62 -6.00 -16.94
C GLU A 129 16.21 -4.67 -16.44
N LYS A 130 15.42 -3.87 -15.74
CA LYS A 130 15.78 -2.49 -15.37
C LYS A 130 16.61 -2.40 -14.10
N MET A 131 16.30 -3.20 -13.10
CA MET A 131 16.97 -3.16 -11.79
C MET A 131 18.01 -4.28 -11.63
N GLY A 132 17.94 -5.37 -12.41
CA GLY A 132 18.87 -6.50 -12.31
C GLY A 132 18.63 -7.39 -11.08
N GLY A 133 17.41 -7.40 -10.52
CA GLY A 133 17.04 -8.23 -9.37
C GLY A 133 15.85 -7.68 -8.59
N ILE A 134 15.34 -8.50 -7.65
CA ILE A 134 14.19 -8.16 -6.80
C ILE A 134 14.53 -8.52 -5.36
N ASP A 135 14.59 -7.51 -4.49
CA ASP A 135 14.77 -7.68 -3.05
C ASP A 135 13.45 -7.56 -2.29
N ILE A 136 12.57 -6.67 -2.75
CA ILE A 136 11.32 -6.33 -2.08
C ILE A 136 10.19 -6.42 -3.10
N LEU A 137 9.13 -7.14 -2.76
CA LEU A 137 7.84 -7.07 -3.45
C LEU A 137 6.80 -6.52 -2.47
N PHE A 138 6.29 -5.32 -2.73
CA PHE A 138 5.18 -4.74 -1.99
C PHE A 138 3.90 -4.80 -2.83
N ASN A 139 3.09 -5.84 -2.58
CA ASN A 139 1.77 -5.97 -3.17
C ASN A 139 0.82 -5.03 -2.41
N ASN A 140 0.44 -3.94 -3.06
CA ASN A 140 -0.27 -2.80 -2.45
C ASN A 140 -1.49 -2.32 -3.26
N ALA A 141 -1.50 -2.51 -4.58
CA ALA A 141 -2.64 -2.12 -5.42
C ALA A 141 -3.92 -2.81 -4.93
N ALA A 142 -5.02 -2.07 -4.93
CA ALA A 142 -6.31 -2.60 -4.52
C ALA A 142 -7.45 -1.88 -5.23
N TYR A 143 -8.54 -2.62 -5.41
CA TYR A 143 -9.85 -2.10 -5.76
C TYR A 143 -10.78 -2.25 -4.54
N GLN A 144 -11.62 -1.26 -4.32
CA GLN A 144 -12.75 -1.34 -3.41
C GLN A 144 -13.91 -0.53 -3.99
N MET A 145 -15.15 -0.93 -3.72
CA MET A 145 -16.33 -0.15 -4.09
C MET A 145 -17.47 -0.47 -3.13
N MET A 146 -17.98 0.55 -2.45
CA MET A 146 -18.94 0.39 -1.38
C MET A 146 -20.29 -0.12 -1.89
N LYS A 147 -20.85 -1.13 -1.21
CA LYS A 147 -22.19 -1.70 -1.41
C LYS A 147 -22.80 -2.06 -0.07
N GLU A 148 -23.90 -1.39 0.29
CA GLU A 148 -24.57 -1.56 1.59
C GLU A 148 -25.17 -2.96 1.78
N ASN A 149 -25.59 -3.61 0.69
CA ASN A 149 -26.21 -4.91 0.74
C ASN A 149 -25.56 -5.87 -0.28
N ILE A 150 -25.42 -7.14 0.11
CA ILE A 150 -24.93 -8.19 -0.79
C ILE A 150 -25.79 -8.33 -2.06
N LYS A 151 -27.08 -7.98 -2.01
CA LYS A 151 -27.98 -7.99 -3.18
C LYS A 151 -27.61 -6.96 -4.24
N ASP A 152 -26.91 -5.90 -3.85
CA ASP A 152 -26.47 -4.82 -4.75
C ASP A 152 -25.03 -5.02 -5.24
N LEU A 153 -24.34 -6.03 -4.70
CA LEU A 153 -23.01 -6.42 -5.09
C LEU A 153 -23.10 -7.35 -6.31
N SER A 154 -22.75 -6.83 -7.47
CA SER A 154 -22.73 -7.63 -8.69
C SER A 154 -21.62 -8.67 -8.67
N GLU A 155 -21.84 -9.77 -9.39
CA GLU A 155 -20.84 -10.81 -9.61
C GLU A 155 -19.61 -10.25 -10.32
N ASP A 156 -19.78 -9.29 -11.24
CA ASP A 156 -18.69 -8.61 -11.93
C ASP A 156 -17.81 -7.82 -10.96
N GLN A 157 -18.41 -7.06 -10.02
CA GLN A 157 -17.65 -6.35 -9.01
C GLN A 157 -16.91 -7.34 -8.10
N TRP A 158 -17.58 -8.40 -7.64
CA TRP A 158 -16.96 -9.45 -6.83
C TRP A 158 -15.72 -10.03 -7.52
N VAL A 159 -15.86 -10.46 -8.78
CA VAL A 159 -14.76 -11.04 -9.56
C VAL A 159 -13.64 -10.02 -9.78
N HIS A 160 -13.98 -8.78 -10.11
CA HIS A 160 -12.99 -7.72 -10.32
C HIS A 160 -12.18 -7.45 -9.04
N THR A 161 -12.86 -7.31 -7.89
CA THR A 161 -12.21 -7.12 -6.58
C THR A 161 -11.22 -8.24 -6.27
N PHE A 162 -11.58 -9.51 -6.53
CA PHE A 162 -10.65 -10.64 -6.34
C PHE A 162 -9.49 -10.64 -7.35
N ASN A 163 -9.76 -10.30 -8.61
CA ASN A 163 -8.72 -10.22 -9.65
C ASN A 163 -7.65 -9.19 -9.28
N VAL A 164 -8.07 -8.01 -8.82
CA VAL A 164 -7.14 -6.95 -8.39
C VAL A 164 -6.47 -7.30 -7.06
N ASN A 165 -7.22 -7.74 -6.04
CA ASN A 165 -6.72 -7.75 -4.67
C ASN A 165 -6.01 -9.04 -4.24
N ILE A 166 -6.24 -10.18 -4.91
CA ILE A 166 -5.60 -11.45 -4.51
C ILE A 166 -5.04 -12.26 -5.66
N HIS A 167 -5.69 -12.29 -6.83
CA HIS A 167 -5.09 -12.98 -7.98
C HIS A 167 -3.80 -12.28 -8.43
N SER A 168 -3.78 -10.95 -8.50
CA SER A 168 -2.55 -10.21 -8.81
C SER A 168 -1.43 -10.48 -7.80
N PHE A 169 -1.74 -10.53 -6.49
CA PHE A 169 -0.77 -10.81 -5.42
C PHE A 169 -0.18 -12.21 -5.58
N PHE A 170 -1.02 -13.19 -5.93
CA PHE A 170 -0.60 -14.55 -6.25
C PHE A 170 0.34 -14.56 -7.47
N TYR A 171 -0.07 -13.94 -8.59
CA TYR A 171 0.73 -13.94 -9.82
C TYR A 171 2.08 -13.24 -9.63
N LEU A 172 2.08 -12.04 -9.07
CA LEU A 172 3.31 -11.28 -8.80
C LEU A 172 4.25 -12.05 -7.87
N SER A 173 3.73 -12.63 -6.78
CA SER A 173 4.55 -13.45 -5.88
C SER A 173 5.11 -14.68 -6.60
N LYS A 174 4.26 -15.41 -7.34
CA LYS A 174 4.66 -16.59 -8.10
C LYS A 174 5.79 -16.28 -9.09
N TYR A 175 5.71 -15.16 -9.79
CA TYR A 175 6.69 -14.78 -10.81
C TYR A 175 7.94 -14.13 -10.22
N ALA A 176 7.83 -13.38 -9.11
CA ALA A 176 8.98 -12.73 -8.47
C ALA A 176 9.86 -13.71 -7.68
N LEU A 177 9.27 -14.67 -6.96
CA LEU A 177 9.98 -15.58 -6.07
C LEU A 177 11.18 -16.34 -6.69
N PRO A 178 11.11 -16.83 -7.94
CA PRO A 178 12.26 -17.42 -8.63
C PRO A 178 13.49 -16.50 -8.74
N HIS A 179 13.30 -15.19 -8.63
CA HIS A 179 14.36 -14.18 -8.75
C HIS A 179 14.72 -13.51 -7.43
N MET A 180 14.00 -13.82 -6.35
CA MET A 180 14.27 -13.32 -5.00
C MET A 180 15.33 -14.20 -4.32
N LYS A 181 16.21 -13.59 -3.53
CA LYS A 181 17.33 -14.27 -2.86
C LYS A 181 17.10 -14.31 -1.35
N LYS A 182 17.92 -15.09 -0.64
CA LYS A 182 17.96 -15.04 0.84
C LYS A 182 18.14 -13.59 1.30
N GLY A 183 17.28 -13.14 2.23
CA GLY A 183 17.23 -11.77 2.71
C GLY A 183 16.24 -10.86 1.96
N SER A 184 15.60 -11.34 0.89
CA SER A 184 14.47 -10.66 0.25
C SER A 184 13.20 -10.75 1.12
N THR A 185 12.22 -9.89 0.84
CA THR A 185 10.93 -9.92 1.54
C THR A 185 9.76 -9.61 0.61
N ILE A 186 8.60 -10.19 0.93
CA ILE A 186 7.30 -9.81 0.37
C ILE A 186 6.49 -9.14 1.47
N ILE A 187 5.85 -8.03 1.12
CA ILE A 187 4.94 -7.30 2.00
C ILE A 187 3.61 -7.20 1.27
N ASN A 188 2.52 -7.55 1.97
CA ASN A 188 1.18 -7.49 1.41
C ASN A 188 0.35 -6.44 2.15
N ASN A 189 -0.25 -5.50 1.43
CA ASN A 189 -1.14 -4.51 2.01
C ASN A 189 -2.54 -5.10 2.21
N ALA A 190 -2.81 -5.57 3.43
CA ALA A 190 -4.12 -6.06 3.83
C ALA A 190 -5.03 -4.86 4.20
N SER A 191 -5.77 -4.96 5.30
CA SER A 191 -6.61 -3.90 5.84
C SER A 191 -7.09 -4.30 7.24
N ILE A 192 -7.40 -3.33 8.08
CA ILE A 192 -8.18 -3.56 9.30
C ILE A 192 -9.51 -4.27 9.00
N ASN A 193 -10.09 -4.07 7.81
CA ASN A 193 -11.38 -4.66 7.42
C ASN A 193 -11.40 -6.19 7.54
N ALA A 194 -10.27 -6.86 7.30
CA ALA A 194 -10.15 -8.31 7.47
C ALA A 194 -10.43 -8.79 8.91
N TYR A 195 -10.34 -7.89 9.88
CA TYR A 195 -10.48 -8.19 11.31
C TYR A 195 -11.79 -7.64 11.88
N ILE A 196 -12.20 -6.44 11.47
CA ILE A 196 -13.42 -5.79 11.99
C ILE A 196 -14.69 -6.17 11.21
N GLY A 197 -14.55 -6.79 10.04
CA GLY A 197 -15.70 -7.26 9.25
C GLY A 197 -16.58 -6.11 8.74
N ARG A 198 -15.98 -5.09 8.11
CA ARG A 198 -16.72 -3.92 7.62
C ARG A 198 -17.79 -4.33 6.58
N PRO A 199 -19.10 -4.14 6.86
CA PRO A 199 -20.19 -4.81 6.14
C PRO A 199 -20.50 -4.24 4.75
N ASP A 200 -20.32 -2.94 4.56
CA ASP A 200 -20.55 -2.19 3.32
C ASP A 200 -19.42 -2.38 2.27
N LEU A 201 -18.46 -3.25 2.55
CA LEU A 201 -17.29 -3.56 1.73
C LEU A 201 -17.04 -5.07 1.69
N LEU A 202 -18.09 -5.89 1.51
CA LEU A 202 -18.03 -7.34 1.70
C LEU A 202 -16.96 -8.06 0.82
N ASP A 203 -16.90 -7.77 -0.47
CA ASP A 203 -15.91 -8.31 -1.40
C ASP A 203 -14.48 -7.87 -1.03
N TYR A 204 -14.28 -6.58 -0.78
CA TYR A 204 -13.01 -6.04 -0.33
C TYR A 204 -12.55 -6.69 0.98
N THR A 205 -13.40 -6.69 2.01
CA THR A 205 -13.16 -7.32 3.32
C THR A 205 -12.77 -8.79 3.15
N SER A 206 -13.47 -9.53 2.28
CA SER A 206 -13.15 -10.92 1.96
C SER A 206 -11.76 -11.07 1.33
N THR A 207 -11.41 -10.24 0.35
CA THR A 207 -10.06 -10.28 -0.25
C THR A 207 -8.96 -9.91 0.73
N LYS A 208 -9.20 -8.98 1.66
CA LYS A 208 -8.23 -8.63 2.69
C LYS A 208 -8.01 -9.78 3.68
N GLY A 209 -9.05 -10.55 4.01
CA GLY A 209 -8.90 -11.82 4.76
C GLY A 209 -8.10 -12.89 3.99
N ALA A 210 -8.34 -13.00 2.67
CA ALA A 210 -7.56 -13.88 1.81
C ALA A 210 -6.08 -13.49 1.76
N ILE A 211 -5.76 -12.19 1.70
CA ILE A 211 -4.38 -11.67 1.76
C ILE A 211 -3.67 -12.09 3.05
N ILE A 212 -4.34 -12.01 4.20
CA ILE A 212 -3.75 -12.45 5.49
C ILE A 212 -3.43 -13.95 5.47
N SER A 213 -4.36 -14.78 5.00
CA SER A 213 -4.15 -16.23 4.92
C SER A 213 -3.07 -16.60 3.89
N PHE A 214 -3.05 -15.93 2.73
CA PHE A 214 -2.02 -16.07 1.71
C PHE A 214 -0.63 -15.71 2.24
N THR A 215 -0.53 -14.62 3.00
CA THR A 215 0.72 -14.16 3.63
C THR A 215 1.30 -15.23 4.55
N ARG A 216 0.48 -15.80 5.44
CA ARG A 216 0.88 -16.87 6.36
C ARG A 216 1.30 -18.14 5.62
N GLY A 217 0.50 -18.56 4.64
CA GLY A 217 0.79 -19.75 3.83
C GLY A 217 2.10 -19.62 3.04
N LEU A 218 2.30 -18.49 2.37
CA LEU A 218 3.49 -18.24 1.58
C LEU A 218 4.75 -18.06 2.46
N SER A 219 4.61 -17.42 3.62
CA SER A 219 5.68 -17.34 4.62
C SER A 219 6.18 -18.73 5.01
N ASN A 220 5.27 -19.64 5.37
CA ASN A 220 5.62 -21.01 5.75
C ASN A 220 6.35 -21.78 4.64
N GLN A 221 6.09 -21.45 3.36
CA GLN A 221 6.73 -22.10 2.20
C GLN A 221 8.14 -21.58 1.88
N PHE A 222 8.51 -20.39 2.34
CA PHE A 222 9.73 -19.69 1.91
C PHE A 222 10.63 -19.19 3.04
N VAL A 223 10.19 -19.33 4.30
CA VAL A 223 11.00 -18.94 5.46
C VAL A 223 12.31 -19.73 5.56
N ASP A 224 12.30 -21.02 5.20
CA ASP A 224 13.48 -21.89 5.17
C ASP A 224 14.51 -21.49 4.09
N LYS A 225 14.03 -20.86 3.01
CA LYS A 225 14.85 -20.22 1.96
C LYS A 225 15.33 -18.82 2.36
N GLY A 226 14.97 -18.36 3.55
CA GLY A 226 15.34 -17.05 4.08
C GLY A 226 14.66 -15.88 3.39
N ILE A 227 13.46 -16.08 2.85
CA ILE A 227 12.60 -15.00 2.34
C ILE A 227 11.45 -14.80 3.33
N ARG A 228 11.25 -13.56 3.77
CA ARG A 228 10.17 -13.22 4.69
C ARG A 228 8.93 -12.81 3.91
N VAL A 229 7.75 -13.12 4.44
CA VAL A 229 6.47 -12.70 3.87
C VAL A 229 5.60 -12.19 5.00
N ASN A 230 5.24 -10.91 4.98
CA ASN A 230 4.46 -10.26 6.03
C ASN A 230 3.34 -9.41 5.43
N ALA A 231 2.42 -8.97 6.27
CA ALA A 231 1.37 -8.05 5.90
C ALA A 231 1.40 -6.79 6.78
N ILE A 232 0.84 -5.71 6.25
CA ILE A 232 0.36 -4.58 7.05
C ILE A 232 -1.16 -4.55 6.97
N ALA A 233 -1.81 -4.10 8.04
CA ALA A 233 -3.26 -3.91 8.10
C ALA A 233 -3.56 -2.46 8.51
N PRO A 234 -3.56 -1.52 7.53
CA PRO A 234 -3.89 -0.13 7.79
C PRO A 234 -5.34 0.05 8.24
N GLY A 235 -5.55 1.10 9.03
CA GLY A 235 -6.88 1.63 9.33
C GLY A 235 -7.35 2.62 8.24
N PRO A 236 -8.08 3.68 8.62
CA PRO A 236 -8.41 4.76 7.69
C PRO A 236 -7.16 5.58 7.36
N VAL A 237 -6.81 5.65 6.07
CA VAL A 237 -5.66 6.40 5.55
C VAL A 237 -6.16 7.37 4.48
N TRP A 238 -5.72 8.63 4.54
CA TRP A 238 -6.09 9.63 3.53
C TRP A 238 -5.41 9.34 2.20
N THR A 239 -6.17 8.86 1.21
CA THR A 239 -5.69 8.47 -0.14
C THR A 239 -6.77 8.76 -1.19
N PRO A 240 -6.44 8.76 -2.50
CA PRO A 240 -7.42 8.97 -3.58
C PRO A 240 -8.52 7.91 -3.64
N LEU A 241 -8.25 6.72 -3.09
CA LEU A 241 -9.22 5.63 -3.04
C LEU A 241 -10.48 6.02 -2.25
N ILE A 242 -10.35 6.88 -1.25
CA ILE A 242 -11.47 7.27 -0.37
C ILE A 242 -12.55 8.05 -1.14
N PRO A 243 -12.26 9.21 -1.75
CA PRO A 243 -13.26 9.95 -2.53
C PRO A 243 -13.71 9.23 -3.80
N ALA A 244 -12.95 8.23 -4.27
CA ALA A 244 -13.32 7.45 -5.44
C ALA A 244 -14.33 6.33 -5.17
N THR A 245 -14.53 5.93 -3.91
CA THR A 245 -15.19 4.65 -3.58
C THR A 245 -16.11 4.69 -2.37
N MET A 246 -16.05 5.75 -1.54
CA MET A 246 -16.89 5.92 -0.35
C MET A 246 -17.93 7.02 -0.55
N ASN A 247 -19.14 6.80 -0.03
CA ASN A 247 -20.18 7.83 0.00
C ASN A 247 -19.86 8.95 1.02
N GLU A 248 -20.64 10.04 0.97
CA GLU A 248 -20.47 11.20 1.85
C GLU A 248 -20.52 10.85 3.35
N GLU A 249 -21.40 9.93 3.76
CA GLU A 249 -21.54 9.53 5.17
C GLU A 249 -20.29 8.81 5.67
N ALA A 250 -19.78 7.84 4.92
CA ALA A 250 -18.56 7.12 5.23
C ALA A 250 -17.34 8.04 5.27
N GLN A 251 -17.27 9.05 4.39
CA GLN A 251 -16.20 10.04 4.40
C GLN A 251 -16.26 10.94 5.65
N LYS A 252 -17.46 11.37 6.08
CA LYS A 252 -17.63 12.16 7.32
C LYS A 252 -17.22 11.41 8.58
N GLN A 253 -17.36 10.09 8.59
CA GLN A 253 -16.98 9.22 9.69
C GLN A 253 -15.55 8.65 9.56
N PHE A 254 -14.77 9.12 8.57
CA PHE A 254 -13.46 8.57 8.23
C PHE A 254 -12.38 8.97 9.25
N THR A 255 -12.35 8.27 10.38
CA THR A 255 -11.44 8.52 11.51
C THR A 255 -11.10 7.23 12.26
N ALA A 256 -10.10 7.30 13.14
CA ALA A 256 -9.65 6.21 14.01
C ALA A 256 -9.72 6.65 15.49
N PRO A 257 -9.50 5.76 16.47
CA PRO A 257 -9.44 6.13 17.89
C PRO A 257 -8.45 7.25 18.23
N MET A 258 -7.38 7.42 17.45
CA MET A 258 -6.48 8.59 17.51
C MET A 258 -7.10 9.92 17.04
N GLY A 259 -8.41 9.94 16.73
CA GLY A 259 -9.19 11.14 16.42
C GLY A 259 -8.89 11.77 15.05
N ARG A 260 -8.22 11.04 14.15
CA ARG A 260 -7.94 11.43 12.76
C ARG A 260 -7.66 10.20 11.88
N PRO A 261 -7.79 10.31 10.55
CA PRO A 261 -7.19 9.33 9.64
C PRO A 261 -5.66 9.41 9.69
N ALA A 262 -5.01 8.29 9.38
CA ALA A 262 -3.56 8.23 9.18
C ALA A 262 -3.18 8.88 7.85
N GLN A 263 -1.95 9.38 7.78
CA GLN A 263 -1.32 9.79 6.54
C GLN A 263 -0.56 8.61 5.89
N PRO A 264 -0.40 8.59 4.56
CA PRO A 264 0.34 7.54 3.87
C PRO A 264 1.76 7.27 4.42
N SER A 265 2.49 8.34 4.79
CA SER A 265 3.83 8.25 5.37
C SER A 265 3.88 7.44 6.65
N GLU A 266 2.88 7.54 7.52
CA GLU A 266 2.81 6.80 8.79
C GLU A 266 2.74 5.29 8.54
N ILE A 267 2.01 4.89 7.50
CA ILE A 267 1.92 3.49 7.07
C ILE A 267 3.22 3.04 6.39
N ALA A 268 3.79 3.88 5.53
CA ALA A 268 5.04 3.61 4.83
C ALA A 268 6.20 3.33 5.80
N THR A 269 6.24 3.95 6.99
CA THR A 269 7.25 3.62 8.01
C THR A 269 7.20 2.14 8.45
N CYS A 270 6.00 1.55 8.55
CA CYS A 270 5.83 0.13 8.85
C CYS A 270 6.30 -0.74 7.68
N VAL A 271 6.08 -0.29 6.44
CA VAL A 271 6.56 -0.97 5.23
C VAL A 271 8.10 -0.95 5.18
N VAL A 272 8.74 0.17 5.50
CA VAL A 272 10.22 0.26 5.63
C VAL A 272 10.75 -0.73 6.67
N PHE A 273 10.12 -0.78 7.86
CA PHE A 273 10.52 -1.72 8.91
C PHE A 273 10.42 -3.18 8.44
N LEU A 274 9.32 -3.56 7.78
CA LEU A 274 9.15 -4.90 7.23
C LEU A 274 10.09 -5.19 6.05
N ALA A 275 10.49 -4.16 5.29
CA ALA A 275 11.44 -4.27 4.20
C ALA A 275 12.89 -4.44 4.68
N SER A 276 13.23 -3.84 5.82
CA SER A 276 14.59 -3.85 6.37
C SER A 276 14.93 -5.13 7.14
N THR A 277 16.21 -5.28 7.48
CA THR A 277 16.70 -6.34 8.36
C THR A 277 16.29 -6.17 9.83
N ASP A 278 15.73 -5.02 10.20
CA ASP A 278 15.23 -4.78 11.57
C ASP A 278 14.10 -5.75 11.93
N SER A 279 13.38 -6.25 10.92
CA SER A 279 12.33 -7.26 11.06
C SER A 279 12.80 -8.69 10.73
N SER A 280 14.10 -8.99 10.91
CA SER A 280 14.70 -10.28 10.56
C SER A 280 14.06 -11.51 11.24
N CYS A 281 13.45 -11.34 12.42
CA CYS A 281 12.73 -12.39 13.14
C CYS A 281 11.20 -12.35 12.92
N ILE A 282 10.72 -11.59 11.94
CA ILE A 282 9.29 -11.39 11.66
C ILE A 282 8.96 -11.95 10.27
N SER A 283 8.21 -13.05 10.23
CA SER A 283 7.65 -13.65 9.02
C SER A 283 6.27 -14.25 9.32
N GLY A 284 5.34 -14.14 8.38
CA GLY A 284 3.96 -14.60 8.51
C GLY A 284 3.09 -13.69 9.38
N GLN A 285 3.60 -12.54 9.79
CA GLN A 285 2.96 -11.64 10.75
C GLN A 285 2.21 -10.50 10.05
N THR A 286 1.31 -9.87 10.80
CA THR A 286 0.59 -8.67 10.35
C THR A 286 0.86 -7.52 11.30
N ILE A 287 1.31 -6.37 10.78
CA ILE A 287 1.46 -5.14 11.58
C ILE A 287 0.21 -4.29 11.44
N HIS A 288 -0.44 -4.00 12.56
CA HIS A 288 -1.65 -3.19 12.64
C HIS A 288 -1.30 -1.71 12.82
N CYS A 289 -1.29 -0.96 11.71
CA CYS A 289 -1.05 0.49 11.68
C CYS A 289 -2.39 1.22 11.47
N ASN A 290 -3.27 1.16 12.48
CA ASN A 290 -4.68 1.44 12.31
C ASN A 290 -5.27 2.54 13.21
N GLY A 291 -4.41 3.33 13.86
CA GLY A 291 -4.84 4.47 14.66
C GLY A 291 -5.49 4.09 16.00
N GLY A 292 -5.17 2.92 16.55
CA GLY A 292 -5.55 2.53 17.92
C GLY A 292 -6.75 1.60 18.04
N THR A 293 -7.30 1.12 16.92
CA THR A 293 -8.41 0.14 16.97
C THR A 293 -7.88 -1.23 17.39
N VAL A 294 -8.34 -1.73 18.52
CA VAL A 294 -8.02 -3.07 19.02
C VAL A 294 -8.72 -4.12 18.16
N VAL A 295 -7.95 -5.07 17.61
CA VAL A 295 -8.45 -6.10 16.70
C VAL A 295 -8.02 -7.53 17.07
N ASN A 296 -7.59 -7.72 18.32
CA ASN A 296 -7.10 -9.01 18.83
C ASN A 296 -6.00 -9.62 17.93
N GLY A 297 -4.98 -8.80 17.64
CA GLY A 297 -3.86 -9.10 16.73
C GLY A 297 -2.90 -10.17 17.25
#